data_AF-A0A5N9EP67-F1
#
_entry.id   AF-A0A5N9EP67-F1
#
_cell.length_a   1.000
_cell.length_b   1.000
_cell.length_c   1.000
_cell.angle_alpha   90.00
_cell.angle_beta   90.00
_cell.angle_gamma   90.00
#
_symmetry.space_group_name_H-M   'P 1'
#
loop_
_entity.id
_entity.type
_entity.pdbx_description
1 polymer ?
#
loop_
_entity_poly.entity_id
_entity_poly.type
_entity_poly.pdbx_seq_one_letter_code
_entity_poly.pdbx_strand_id
1 'polypeptide(L)'
;MENQHRRYHGLDALRGIAMLLGIVLHAALPFMVGMPISIWPTDKHSSESINVIFEFIHIWRMPLFFILAGFFAKLVIDRYSWNYWWKNRLKRIGLPLLIFTPIMGASIPWIWTYGWGKNSSYFFTLEGGPWHLWFLFHLIFFVFFSFICISANSVLKRVRLTFIGYLLSYFNIFSWVAKFKIFQSQYPIPLIILLTLIGIWTGFDLIENPILSALFFAFGYGLYKNTKLLDFMKKYWLQYLIVSVFFFVIYLSIYKNIDFLDPSTWETWAIPYSLLKAVNAILFSYTVIG
;
A
#
# COMPACT_ATOMS: atom_id res chain seq x y z
N MET A 1 5.93 32.87 0.79
CA MET A 1 6.26 32.16 -0.47
C MET A 1 7.55 31.33 -0.34
N GLU A 2 7.83 30.75 0.83
CA GLU A 2 9.17 30.20 1.16
C GLU A 2 9.34 28.69 0.87
N ASN A 3 8.28 28.00 0.42
CA ASN A 3 8.26 26.54 0.33
C ASN A 3 8.52 25.96 -1.08
N GLN A 4 8.83 26.80 -2.08
CA GLN A 4 8.91 26.32 -3.47
C GLN A 4 10.13 25.44 -3.77
N HIS A 5 11.14 25.32 -2.90
CA HIS A 5 12.35 24.53 -3.16
C HIS A 5 12.71 23.47 -2.10
N ARG A 6 11.85 23.20 -1.11
CA ARG A 6 12.15 22.14 -0.13
C ARG A 6 12.04 20.76 -0.77
N ARG A 7 13.19 20.09 -0.98
CA ARG A 7 13.27 18.69 -1.41
C ARG A 7 13.28 17.79 -0.16
N TYR A 8 12.37 16.82 -0.12
CA TYR A 8 12.25 15.88 1.00
C TYR A 8 13.17 14.69 0.80
N HIS A 9 14.48 14.90 0.96
CA HIS A 9 15.50 13.88 0.73
C HIS A 9 15.30 12.61 1.57
N GLY A 10 14.96 12.77 2.86
CA GLY A 10 14.70 11.63 3.76
C GLY A 10 13.51 10.78 3.29
N LEU A 11 12.40 11.40 2.88
CA LEU A 11 11.23 10.67 2.38
C LEU A 11 11.48 10.01 1.02
N ASP A 12 12.38 10.57 0.21
CA ASP A 12 12.78 9.96 -1.06
C ASP A 12 13.68 8.73 -0.83
N ALA A 13 14.63 8.83 0.11
CA ALA A 13 15.45 7.71 0.55
C ALA A 13 14.60 6.60 1.17
N LEU A 14 13.67 6.96 2.06
CA LEU A 14 12.72 6.03 2.69
C LEU A 14 11.91 5.25 1.64
N ARG A 15 11.41 5.94 0.61
CA ARG A 15 10.73 5.29 -0.51
C ARG A 15 11.66 4.30 -1.23
N GLY A 16 12.91 4.69 -1.49
CA GLY A 16 13.92 3.82 -2.09
C GLY A 16 14.16 2.55 -1.27
N ILE A 17 14.36 2.70 0.04
CA ILE A 17 14.54 1.59 0.98
C ILE A 17 13.31 0.67 0.98
N ALA A 18 12.10 1.22 1.08
CA ALA A 18 10.87 0.44 1.05
C ALA A 18 10.67 -0.37 -0.25
N MET A 19 11.18 0.14 -1.38
CA MET A 19 11.21 -0.59 -2.65
C MET A 19 12.25 -1.73 -2.63
N LEU A 20 13.46 -1.49 -2.10
CA LEU A 20 14.50 -2.51 -1.98
C LEU A 20 14.13 -3.65 -1.03
N LEU A 21 13.43 -3.35 0.07
CA LEU A 21 12.92 -4.35 1.00
C LEU A 21 11.97 -5.37 0.34
N GLY A 22 11.37 -5.03 -0.80
CA GLY A 22 10.60 -6.01 -1.59
C GLY A 22 11.45 -7.19 -2.07
N ILE A 23 12.72 -6.95 -2.41
CA ILE A 23 13.66 -8.02 -2.81
C ILE A 23 13.90 -8.99 -1.65
N VAL A 24 14.06 -8.45 -0.43
CA VAL A 24 14.24 -9.25 0.79
C VAL A 24 13.01 -10.14 1.04
N LEU A 25 11.80 -9.59 0.88
CA LEU A 25 10.57 -10.37 1.02
C LEU A 25 10.50 -11.52 0.01
N HIS A 26 10.76 -11.26 -1.27
CA HIS A 26 10.71 -12.30 -2.30
C HIS A 26 11.76 -13.39 -2.09
N ALA A 27 12.95 -13.02 -1.60
CA ALA A 27 13.99 -13.99 -1.24
C ALA A 27 13.62 -14.82 0.01
N ALA A 28 12.77 -14.31 0.89
CA ALA A 28 12.33 -14.99 2.10
C ALA A 28 11.20 -16.01 1.88
N LEU A 29 10.36 -15.82 0.85
CA LEU A 29 9.18 -16.68 0.58
C LEU A 29 9.48 -18.19 0.62
N PRO A 30 10.54 -18.72 -0.03
CA PRO A 30 10.83 -20.16 0.01
C PRO A 30 11.12 -20.71 1.42
N PHE A 31 11.57 -19.87 2.35
CA PHE A 31 12.02 -20.27 3.68
C PHE A 31 10.98 -19.99 4.77
N MET A 32 9.78 -19.53 4.40
CA MET A 32 8.71 -19.28 5.35
C MET A 32 8.13 -20.59 5.90
N VAL A 33 7.89 -20.62 7.21
CA VAL A 33 7.30 -21.77 7.89
C VAL A 33 5.81 -21.85 7.57
N GLY A 34 5.31 -23.03 7.22
CA GLY A 34 3.87 -23.26 6.99
C GLY A 34 3.33 -22.73 5.66
N MET A 35 4.18 -22.23 4.75
CA MET A 35 3.73 -21.75 3.45
C MET A 35 3.22 -22.91 2.57
N PRO A 36 1.96 -22.87 2.10
CA PRO A 36 1.41 -23.93 1.27
C PRO A 36 2.15 -24.06 -0.06
N ILE A 37 2.44 -25.30 -0.48
CA ILE A 37 3.10 -25.61 -1.76
C ILE A 37 2.30 -25.09 -2.97
N SER A 38 0.98 -24.94 -2.82
CA SER A 38 0.10 -24.34 -3.83
C SER A 38 0.35 -22.84 -4.03
N ILE A 39 0.89 -22.15 -3.02
CA ILE A 39 1.20 -20.72 -3.04
C ILE A 39 2.67 -20.50 -3.40
N TRP A 40 3.58 -21.23 -2.77
CA TRP A 40 5.02 -21.16 -3.05
C TRP A 40 5.75 -22.47 -2.73
N PRO A 41 6.73 -22.90 -3.56
CA PRO A 41 7.54 -24.06 -3.25
C PRO A 41 8.43 -23.75 -2.04
N THR A 42 8.17 -24.43 -0.93
CA THR A 42 8.94 -24.29 0.29
C THR A 42 10.20 -25.13 0.26
N ASP A 43 11.28 -24.56 0.76
CA ASP A 43 12.53 -25.27 1.01
C ASP A 43 12.37 -26.21 2.23
N LYS A 44 13.18 -27.27 2.28
CA LYS A 44 13.21 -28.19 3.43
C LYS A 44 13.73 -27.50 4.70
N HIS A 45 14.51 -26.44 4.56
CA HIS A 45 15.12 -25.68 5.65
C HIS A 45 14.39 -24.35 5.88
N SER A 46 13.12 -24.42 6.29
CA SER A 46 12.36 -23.23 6.71
C SER A 46 12.91 -22.66 8.02
N SER A 47 12.71 -21.35 8.24
CA SER A 47 13.23 -20.65 9.42
C SER A 47 12.19 -19.70 10.00
N GLU A 48 11.93 -19.87 11.30
CA GLU A 48 11.04 -18.99 12.06
C GLU A 48 11.57 -17.55 12.11
N SER A 49 12.89 -17.37 12.16
CA SER A 49 13.51 -16.04 12.12
C SER A 49 13.27 -15.34 10.78
N ILE A 50 13.30 -16.08 9.66
CA ILE A 50 12.98 -15.53 8.34
C ILE A 50 11.49 -15.14 8.27
N ASN A 51 10.60 -15.96 8.86
CA ASN A 51 9.18 -15.64 8.94
C ASN A 51 8.92 -14.32 9.70
N VAL A 52 9.57 -14.14 10.86
CA VAL A 52 9.48 -12.89 11.63
C VAL A 52 9.99 -11.68 10.83
N ILE A 53 11.10 -11.82 10.11
CA ILE A 53 11.64 -10.75 9.26
C ILE A 53 10.68 -10.41 8.12
N PHE A 54 10.11 -11.44 7.48
CA PHE A 54 9.12 -11.28 6.42
C PHE A 54 7.91 -10.49 6.94
N GLU A 55 7.29 -10.96 8.02
CA GLU A 55 6.10 -10.31 8.58
C GLU A 55 6.39 -8.89 9.10
N PHE A 56 7.55 -8.68 9.70
CA PHE A 56 7.99 -7.36 10.14
C PHE A 56 8.07 -6.38 8.97
N ILE A 57 8.69 -6.75 7.86
CA ILE A 57 8.81 -5.88 6.69
C ILE A 57 7.44 -5.72 6.01
N HIS A 58 6.68 -6.81 5.89
CA HIS A 58 5.43 -6.88 5.15
C HIS A 58 4.33 -6.00 5.76
N ILE A 59 4.19 -6.00 7.09
CA ILE A 59 3.07 -5.35 7.80
C ILE A 59 2.98 -3.84 7.58
N TRP A 60 4.09 -3.16 7.27
CA TRP A 60 4.11 -1.70 7.11
C TRP A 60 4.61 -1.21 5.75
N ARG A 61 5.42 -1.97 5.01
CA ARG A 61 6.08 -1.42 3.80
C ARG A 61 5.09 -0.99 2.72
N MET A 62 4.02 -1.76 2.49
CA MET A 62 3.04 -1.46 1.44
C MET A 62 2.10 -0.31 1.85
N PRO A 63 1.55 -0.30 3.08
CA PRO A 63 0.91 0.89 3.64
C PRO A 63 1.79 2.15 3.50
N LEU A 64 3.04 2.10 3.95
CA LEU A 64 3.99 3.21 3.83
C LEU A 64 4.19 3.64 2.38
N PHE A 65 4.37 2.69 1.47
CA PHE A 65 4.56 2.97 0.05
C PHE A 65 3.39 3.78 -0.52
N PHE A 66 2.14 3.40 -0.21
CA PHE A 66 0.96 4.16 -0.65
C PHE A 66 0.87 5.55 0.00
N ILE A 67 1.23 5.68 1.28
CA ILE A 67 1.33 6.98 1.97
C ILE A 67 2.35 7.87 1.24
N LEU A 68 3.55 7.38 0.97
CA LEU A 68 4.58 8.14 0.25
C LEU A 68 4.15 8.47 -1.19
N ALA A 69 3.47 7.55 -1.87
CA ALA A 69 2.93 7.79 -3.20
C ALA A 69 1.92 8.95 -3.20
N GLY A 70 1.03 9.01 -2.21
CA GLY A 70 0.08 10.10 -1.99
C GLY A 70 0.78 11.42 -1.66
N PHE A 71 1.75 11.38 -0.75
CA PHE A 71 2.56 12.55 -0.36
C PHE A 71 3.24 13.19 -1.56
N PHE A 72 3.96 12.38 -2.36
CA PHE A 72 4.64 12.87 -3.56
C PHE A 72 3.67 13.24 -4.68
N ALA A 73 2.49 12.62 -4.75
CA ALA A 73 1.45 13.06 -5.67
C ALA A 73 1.03 14.49 -5.36
N LYS A 74 0.73 14.80 -4.09
CA LYS A 74 0.37 16.16 -3.70
C LYS A 74 1.49 17.16 -3.94
N LEU A 75 2.73 16.80 -3.60
CA LEU A 75 3.91 17.64 -3.83
C LEU A 75 4.06 18.02 -5.30
N VAL A 76 3.96 17.05 -6.21
CA VAL A 76 4.11 17.28 -7.66
C VAL A 76 2.96 18.13 -8.21
N ILE A 77 1.74 17.89 -7.75
CA ILE A 77 0.56 18.66 -8.18
C ILE A 77 0.69 20.13 -7.76
N ASP A 78 1.12 20.39 -6.52
CA ASP A 78 1.27 21.76 -6.01
C ASP A 78 2.48 22.49 -6.63
N ARG A 79 3.51 21.76 -7.04
CA ARG A 79 4.73 22.33 -7.66
C ARG A 79 4.58 22.61 -9.15
N TYR A 80 3.89 21.75 -9.90
CA TYR A 80 3.80 21.84 -11.35
C TYR A 80 2.37 22.03 -11.82
N SER A 81 1.59 20.94 -11.84
CA SER A 81 0.16 20.94 -12.09
C SER A 81 -0.38 19.52 -12.00
N TRP A 82 -1.70 19.40 -11.90
CA TRP A 82 -2.36 18.10 -12.03
C TRP A 82 -2.12 17.47 -13.41
N ASN A 83 -2.13 18.28 -14.49
CA ASN A 83 -1.88 17.80 -15.86
C ASN A 83 -0.48 17.21 -16.03
N TYR A 84 0.52 17.82 -15.40
CA TYR A 84 1.87 17.28 -15.39
C TYR A 84 1.94 15.96 -14.60
N TRP A 85 1.28 15.90 -13.45
CA TRP A 85 1.28 14.72 -12.59
C TRP A 85 0.73 13.47 -13.31
N TRP A 86 -0.49 13.50 -13.87
CA TRP A 86 -1.08 12.29 -14.47
C TRP A 86 -0.28 11.81 -15.70
N LYS A 87 0.19 12.72 -16.57
CA LYS A 87 1.03 12.36 -17.72
C LYS A 87 2.35 11.71 -17.29
N ASN A 88 3.00 12.28 -16.27
CA ASN A 88 4.23 11.71 -15.71
C ASN A 88 3.98 10.34 -15.07
N ARG A 89 2.84 10.15 -14.39
CA ARG A 89 2.47 8.86 -13.79
C ARG A 89 2.17 7.79 -14.85
N LEU A 90 1.45 8.12 -15.92
CA LEU A 90 1.25 7.17 -17.03
C LEU A 90 2.58 6.68 -17.61
N LYS A 91 3.57 7.56 -17.78
CA LYS A 91 4.90 7.17 -18.27
C LYS A 91 5.69 6.32 -17.26
N ARG A 92 5.57 6.58 -15.96
CA ARG A 92 6.38 5.91 -14.92
C ARG A 92 5.70 4.69 -14.30
N ILE A 93 4.41 4.51 -14.50
CA ILE A 93 3.59 3.42 -13.93
C ILE A 93 2.98 2.61 -15.07
N GLY A 94 2.31 3.28 -16.01
CA GLY A 94 1.66 2.64 -17.15
C GLY A 94 2.64 1.95 -18.09
N LEU A 95 3.79 2.58 -18.39
CA LEU A 95 4.80 1.95 -19.26
C LEU A 95 5.42 0.69 -18.63
N PRO A 96 5.90 0.69 -17.36
CA PRO A 96 6.33 -0.55 -16.71
C PRO A 96 5.23 -1.61 -16.67
N LEU A 97 3.99 -1.25 -16.37
CA LEU A 97 2.87 -2.19 -16.39
C LEU A 97 2.69 -2.83 -17.77
N LEU A 98 2.68 -2.03 -18.84
CA LEU A 98 2.49 -2.50 -20.21
C LEU A 98 3.62 -3.44 -20.66
N ILE A 99 4.86 -3.17 -20.26
CA ILE A 99 6.02 -3.96 -20.67
C ILE A 99 6.14 -5.23 -19.81
N PHE A 100 6.08 -5.11 -18.48
CA PHE A 100 6.40 -6.22 -17.59
C PHE A 100 5.23 -7.18 -17.37
N THR A 101 3.98 -6.76 -17.53
CA THR A 101 2.83 -7.68 -17.44
C THR A 101 2.92 -8.83 -18.47
N PRO A 102 3.10 -8.58 -19.78
CA PRO A 102 3.21 -9.67 -20.75
C PRO A 102 4.49 -10.48 -20.58
N ILE A 103 5.62 -9.84 -20.21
CA ILE A 103 6.87 -10.56 -19.89
C ILE A 103 6.63 -11.55 -18.76
N MET A 104 6.01 -11.11 -17.66
CA MET A 104 5.70 -11.98 -16.53
C MET A 104 4.68 -13.06 -16.89
N GLY A 105 3.62 -12.74 -17.62
CA GLY A 105 2.61 -13.70 -18.07
C GLY A 105 3.16 -14.79 -19.01
N ALA A 106 4.25 -14.49 -19.72
CA ALA A 106 4.98 -15.46 -20.52
C ALA A 106 6.02 -16.26 -19.71
N SER A 107 6.77 -15.61 -18.81
CA SER A 107 7.92 -16.22 -18.14
C SER A 107 7.53 -16.99 -16.88
N ILE A 108 6.64 -16.45 -16.04
CA ILE A 108 6.33 -17.01 -14.73
C ILE A 108 5.68 -18.39 -14.86
N PRO A 109 4.57 -18.59 -15.60
CA PRO A 109 3.92 -19.90 -15.69
C PRO A 109 4.89 -21.01 -16.16
N TRP A 110 5.78 -20.67 -17.08
CA TRP A 110 6.81 -21.57 -17.57
C TRP A 110 7.84 -21.94 -16.49
N ILE A 111 8.37 -20.96 -15.73
CA ILE A 111 9.28 -21.21 -14.59
C ILE A 111 8.63 -22.12 -13.55
N TRP A 112 7.36 -21.88 -13.22
CA TRP A 112 6.62 -22.68 -12.24
C TRP A 112 6.36 -24.10 -12.71
N THR A 113 5.92 -24.30 -13.96
CA THR A 113 5.71 -25.65 -14.51
C THR A 113 7.00 -26.46 -14.57
N TYR A 114 8.11 -25.82 -14.96
CA TYR A 114 9.45 -26.42 -14.90
C TYR A 114 9.84 -26.80 -13.47
N GLY A 115 9.67 -25.88 -12.50
CA GLY A 115 9.99 -26.13 -11.09
C GLY A 115 9.17 -27.26 -10.46
N TRP A 116 7.91 -27.44 -10.87
CA TRP A 116 7.07 -28.56 -10.43
C TRP A 116 7.33 -29.88 -11.17
N GLY A 117 8.31 -29.95 -12.08
CA GLY A 117 8.65 -31.18 -12.81
C GLY A 117 7.55 -31.64 -13.78
N LYS A 118 6.64 -30.75 -14.18
CA LYS A 118 5.62 -31.05 -15.19
C LYS A 118 6.21 -30.83 -16.58
N ASN A 119 5.73 -31.59 -17.58
CA ASN A 119 6.09 -31.34 -18.98
C ASN A 119 5.75 -29.89 -19.33
N SER A 120 6.79 -29.13 -19.67
CA SER A 120 6.72 -27.70 -19.88
C SER A 120 6.32 -27.41 -21.33
N SER A 121 5.03 -27.23 -21.57
CA SER A 121 4.59 -26.49 -22.74
C SER A 121 4.70 -24.99 -22.44
N TYR A 122 5.19 -24.22 -23.41
CA TYR A 122 5.09 -22.77 -23.31
C TYR A 122 3.61 -22.39 -23.40
N PHE A 123 3.08 -21.72 -22.38
CA PHE A 123 1.76 -21.11 -22.45
C PHE A 123 1.79 -19.76 -21.73
N PHE A 124 1.19 -18.78 -22.39
CA PHE A 124 0.95 -17.46 -21.82
C PHE A 124 -0.32 -17.52 -20.98
N THR A 125 -0.27 -17.03 -19.74
CA THR A 125 -1.48 -16.82 -18.96
C THR A 125 -1.44 -15.50 -18.20
N LEU A 126 -2.60 -14.86 -18.15
CA LEU A 126 -2.88 -13.72 -17.27
C LEU A 126 -3.69 -14.16 -16.05
N GLU A 127 -4.05 -15.44 -15.93
CA GLU A 127 -4.67 -15.98 -14.73
C GLU A 127 -3.69 -15.84 -13.56
N GLY A 128 -4.12 -15.13 -12.51
CA GLY A 128 -3.26 -14.74 -11.40
C GLY A 128 -2.25 -13.61 -11.71
N GLY A 129 -2.35 -12.93 -12.85
CA GLY A 129 -1.44 -11.85 -13.23
C GLY A 129 -1.78 -10.50 -12.58
N PRO A 130 -0.79 -9.72 -12.07
CA PRO A 130 0.52 -10.11 -11.54
C PRO A 130 0.55 -9.82 -10.03
N TRP A 131 0.65 -10.87 -9.21
CA TRP A 131 0.88 -10.79 -7.76
C TRP A 131 2.07 -9.89 -7.37
N HIS A 132 3.02 -9.63 -8.27
CA HIS A 132 4.17 -8.75 -8.00
C HIS A 132 3.92 -7.28 -8.39
N LEU A 133 3.06 -7.01 -9.39
CA LEU A 133 2.82 -5.66 -9.93
C LEU A 133 1.48 -5.06 -9.46
N TRP A 134 0.72 -5.76 -8.60
CA TRP A 134 -0.59 -5.35 -8.11
C TRP A 134 -0.63 -3.90 -7.61
N PHE A 135 0.42 -3.44 -6.92
CA PHE A 135 0.46 -2.09 -6.37
C PHE A 135 0.51 -1.02 -7.48
N LEU A 136 1.11 -1.34 -8.64
CA LEU A 136 1.08 -0.47 -9.81
C LEU A 136 -0.33 -0.42 -10.41
N PHE A 137 -1.09 -1.53 -10.39
CA PHE A 137 -2.50 -1.54 -10.78
C PHE A 137 -3.34 -0.63 -9.87
N HIS A 138 -3.11 -0.66 -8.55
CA HIS A 138 -3.81 0.24 -7.63
C HIS A 138 -3.46 1.70 -7.92
N LEU A 139 -2.18 2.01 -8.13
CA LEU A 139 -1.77 3.37 -8.46
C LEU A 139 -2.32 3.86 -9.81
N ILE A 140 -2.34 3.01 -10.86
CA ILE A 140 -2.90 3.42 -12.15
C ILE A 140 -4.40 3.63 -12.05
N PHE A 141 -5.11 2.80 -11.26
CA PHE A 141 -6.51 3.00 -10.95
C PHE A 141 -6.75 4.33 -10.24
N PHE A 142 -5.92 4.70 -9.26
CA PHE A 142 -6.03 6.00 -8.59
C PHE A 142 -5.82 7.18 -9.54
N VAL A 143 -4.86 7.07 -10.47
CA VAL A 143 -4.60 8.09 -11.50
C VAL A 143 -5.80 8.20 -12.44
N PHE A 144 -6.31 7.07 -12.94
CA PHE A 144 -7.44 7.00 -13.85
C PHE A 144 -8.72 7.56 -13.21
N PHE A 145 -8.99 7.17 -11.96
CA PHE A 145 -10.14 7.66 -11.21
C PHE A 145 -10.04 9.16 -10.93
N SER A 146 -8.85 9.67 -10.53
CA SER A 146 -8.61 11.11 -10.41
C SER A 146 -8.84 11.85 -11.73
N PHE A 147 -8.44 11.26 -12.86
CA PHE A 147 -8.67 11.80 -14.20
C PHE A 147 -10.14 11.89 -14.56
N ILE A 148 -10.92 10.83 -14.29
CA ILE A 148 -12.37 10.83 -14.51
C ILE A 148 -13.04 11.93 -13.68
N CYS A 149 -12.75 12.02 -12.38
CA CYS A 149 -13.38 13.02 -11.51
C CYS A 149 -13.12 14.46 -11.98
N ILE A 150 -11.88 14.78 -12.37
CA ILE A 150 -11.51 16.13 -12.81
C ILE A 150 -12.06 16.45 -14.20
N SER A 151 -12.06 15.47 -15.11
CA SER A 151 -12.63 15.63 -16.46
C SER A 151 -14.14 15.81 -16.40
N ALA A 152 -14.85 14.98 -15.62
CA ALA A 152 -16.29 15.08 -15.40
C ALA A 152 -16.69 16.44 -14.81
N ASN A 153 -15.95 16.94 -13.81
CA ASN A 153 -16.15 18.28 -13.26
C ASN A 153 -16.01 19.38 -14.33
N SER A 154 -15.01 19.25 -15.21
CA SER A 154 -14.77 20.22 -16.28
C SER A 154 -15.92 20.25 -17.30
N VAL A 155 -16.53 19.08 -17.59
CA VAL A 155 -17.71 18.98 -18.46
C VAL A 155 -18.97 19.53 -17.78
N LEU A 156 -19.21 19.19 -16.52
CA LEU A 156 -20.38 19.67 -15.78
C LEU A 156 -20.42 21.19 -15.61
N LYS A 157 -19.25 21.82 -15.45
CA LYS A 157 -19.13 23.29 -15.47
C LYS A 157 -19.56 23.89 -16.82
N ARG A 158 -19.31 23.20 -17.94
CA ARG A 158 -19.75 23.66 -19.28
C ARG A 158 -21.27 23.53 -19.46
N VAL A 159 -21.88 22.48 -18.92
CA VAL A 159 -23.33 22.21 -19.03
C VAL A 159 -24.15 23.05 -18.02
N ARG A 160 -23.53 24.01 -17.32
CA ARG A 160 -24.16 24.85 -16.27
C ARG A 160 -24.81 24.06 -15.11
N LEU A 161 -24.48 22.78 -14.96
CA LEU A 161 -24.81 21.98 -13.76
C LEU A 161 -23.78 22.28 -12.66
N THR A 162 -23.64 23.56 -12.33
CA THR A 162 -22.58 24.08 -11.45
C THR A 162 -22.69 23.59 -10.02
N PHE A 163 -23.89 23.22 -9.55
CA PHE A 163 -24.08 22.61 -8.24
C PHE A 163 -23.37 21.23 -8.13
N ILE A 164 -23.59 20.36 -9.13
CA ILE A 164 -22.97 19.04 -9.23
C ILE A 164 -21.47 19.19 -9.55
N GLY A 165 -21.13 20.14 -10.42
CA GLY A 165 -19.74 20.53 -10.69
C GLY A 165 -19.01 21.07 -9.45
N TYR A 166 -19.66 21.81 -8.56
CA TYR A 166 -19.05 22.31 -7.32
C TYR A 166 -18.77 21.17 -6.34
N LEU A 167 -19.71 20.22 -6.20
CA LEU A 167 -19.49 18.95 -5.48
C LEU A 167 -18.28 18.20 -6.06
N LEU A 168 -18.23 17.99 -7.38
CA LEU A 168 -17.15 17.31 -8.12
C LEU A 168 -15.82 18.07 -8.19
N SER A 169 -15.86 19.39 -8.03
CA SER A 169 -14.67 20.23 -7.91
C SER A 169 -14.00 20.12 -6.55
N TYR A 170 -14.76 19.75 -5.51
CA TYR A 170 -14.22 19.31 -4.23
C TYR A 170 -13.66 17.88 -4.30
N PHE A 171 -14.09 17.08 -5.28
CA PHE A 171 -13.65 15.70 -5.53
C PHE A 171 -12.34 15.59 -6.34
N ASN A 172 -11.27 16.25 -5.88
CA ASN A 172 -10.02 15.49 -5.85
C ASN A 172 -10.17 14.60 -4.61
N ILE A 173 -10.75 13.41 -4.76
CA ILE A 173 -11.23 12.55 -3.65
C ILE A 173 -10.20 12.42 -2.54
N PHE A 174 -8.92 12.31 -2.90
CA PHE A 174 -7.81 12.30 -1.96
C PHE A 174 -7.69 13.58 -1.12
N SER A 175 -7.96 14.75 -1.69
CA SER A 175 -7.99 16.03 -0.97
C SER A 175 -9.19 16.18 -0.03
N TRP A 176 -10.33 15.56 -0.36
CA TRP A 176 -11.51 15.59 0.50
C TRP A 176 -11.34 14.65 1.68
N VAL A 177 -10.91 13.40 1.41
CA VAL A 177 -10.60 12.40 2.43
C VAL A 177 -9.51 12.93 3.38
N ALA A 178 -8.45 13.54 2.84
CA ALA A 178 -7.37 14.15 3.62
C ALA A 178 -7.82 15.29 4.57
N LYS A 179 -8.98 15.93 4.35
CA LYS A 179 -9.48 17.01 5.21
C LYS A 179 -10.11 16.49 6.50
N PHE A 180 -10.55 15.24 6.55
CA PHE A 180 -11.14 14.69 7.76
C PHE A 180 -10.08 14.64 8.87
N LYS A 181 -10.47 15.09 10.07
CA LYS A 181 -9.58 15.13 11.26
C LYS A 181 -8.98 13.75 11.58
N ILE A 182 -9.67 12.67 11.20
CA ILE A 182 -9.21 11.29 11.33
C ILE A 182 -7.83 11.10 10.67
N PHE A 183 -7.59 11.69 9.50
CA PHE A 183 -6.31 11.61 8.76
C PHE A 183 -5.26 12.61 9.23
N GLN A 184 -5.59 13.45 10.23
CA GLN A 184 -4.70 14.51 10.73
C GLN A 184 -4.35 14.32 12.21
N SER A 185 -4.78 13.21 12.81
CA SER A 185 -4.57 12.95 14.22
C SER A 185 -3.12 12.55 14.53
N GLN A 186 -2.60 13.12 15.62
CA GLN A 186 -1.32 12.73 16.25
C GLN A 186 -1.42 11.34 16.88
N TYR A 187 -2.60 10.99 17.42
CA TYR A 187 -2.90 9.67 17.95
C TYR A 187 -3.89 9.00 16.99
N PRO A 188 -3.43 8.15 16.06
CA PRO A 188 -4.23 7.70 14.93
C PRO A 188 -5.27 6.62 15.29
N ILE A 189 -5.81 6.62 16.52
CA ILE A 189 -6.78 5.63 17.00
C ILE A 189 -8.04 5.60 16.10
N PRO A 190 -8.68 6.73 15.75
CA PRO A 190 -9.86 6.69 14.88
C PRO A 190 -9.52 6.21 13.46
N LEU A 191 -8.32 6.50 12.98
CA LEU A 191 -7.85 6.04 11.67
C LEU A 191 -7.63 4.53 11.68
N ILE A 192 -7.01 4.00 12.73
CA ILE A 192 -6.80 2.55 12.91
C ILE A 192 -8.16 1.83 12.96
N ILE A 193 -9.13 2.34 13.72
CA ILE A 193 -10.48 1.75 13.79
C ILE A 193 -11.12 1.73 12.39
N LEU A 194 -11.11 2.87 11.69
CA LEU A 194 -11.67 2.98 10.34
C LEU A 194 -11.02 1.98 9.37
N LEU A 195 -9.68 1.90 9.36
CA LEU A 195 -8.95 0.99 8.49
C LEU A 195 -9.21 -0.47 8.84
N THR A 196 -9.36 -0.79 10.12
CA THR A 196 -9.70 -2.15 10.58
C THR A 196 -11.08 -2.56 10.08
N LEU A 197 -12.09 -1.70 10.23
CA LEU A 197 -13.46 -1.98 9.77
C LEU A 197 -13.55 -2.20 8.25
N ILE A 198 -12.73 -1.47 7.48
CA ILE A 198 -12.68 -1.60 6.02
C ILE A 198 -11.85 -2.82 5.60
N GLY A 199 -10.77 -3.12 6.33
CA GLY A 199 -9.83 -4.18 6.01
C GLY A 199 -10.24 -5.57 6.50
N ILE A 200 -11.11 -5.69 7.50
CA ILE A 200 -11.42 -6.98 8.13
C ILE A 200 -11.95 -8.04 7.15
N TRP A 201 -12.72 -7.61 6.15
CA TRP A 201 -13.32 -8.48 5.13
C TRP A 201 -12.28 -9.18 4.25
N THR A 202 -11.09 -8.61 4.13
CA THR A 202 -9.97 -9.15 3.32
C THR A 202 -8.77 -9.50 4.19
N GLY A 203 -8.96 -9.60 5.51
CA GLY A 203 -7.87 -9.82 6.47
C GLY A 203 -6.75 -8.78 6.46
N PHE A 204 -7.13 -7.56 6.13
CA PHE A 204 -6.25 -6.42 5.93
C PHE A 204 -5.23 -6.65 4.79
N ASP A 205 -5.52 -7.54 3.85
CA ASP A 205 -4.74 -7.66 2.62
C ASP A 205 -5.02 -6.46 1.71
N LEU A 206 -3.94 -5.77 1.32
CA LEU A 206 -4.03 -4.62 0.43
C LEU A 206 -4.22 -5.02 -1.03
N ILE A 207 -3.84 -6.25 -1.43
CA ILE A 207 -3.98 -6.75 -2.81
C ILE A 207 -5.46 -6.83 -3.18
N GLU A 208 -6.26 -7.44 -2.31
CA GLU A 208 -7.70 -7.64 -2.51
C GLU A 208 -8.52 -6.38 -2.21
N ASN A 209 -7.94 -5.42 -1.46
CA ASN A 209 -8.65 -4.24 -0.96
C ASN A 209 -8.06 -2.92 -1.52
N PRO A 210 -8.45 -2.52 -2.74
CA PRO A 210 -7.99 -1.27 -3.34
C PRO A 210 -8.49 -0.03 -2.57
N ILE A 211 -9.60 -0.15 -1.84
CA ILE A 211 -10.12 0.94 -0.99
C ILE A 211 -9.13 1.23 0.13
N LEU A 212 -8.63 0.20 0.82
CA LEU A 212 -7.64 0.35 1.88
C LEU A 212 -6.36 1.01 1.35
N SER A 213 -5.87 0.56 0.19
CA SER A 213 -4.75 1.19 -0.52
C SER A 213 -5.01 2.67 -0.84
N ALA A 214 -6.23 3.02 -1.25
CA ALA A 214 -6.64 4.39 -1.55
C ALA A 214 -6.69 5.28 -0.30
N LEU A 215 -7.07 4.73 0.87
CA LEU A 215 -7.09 5.47 2.14
C LEU A 215 -5.67 5.78 2.63
N PHE A 216 -4.73 4.85 2.50
CA PHE A 216 -3.31 5.12 2.76
C PHE A 216 -2.75 6.19 1.81
N PHE A 217 -3.09 6.11 0.52
CA PHE A 217 -2.74 7.15 -0.43
C PHE A 217 -3.35 8.51 -0.07
N ALA A 218 -4.62 8.55 0.34
CA ALA A 218 -5.30 9.77 0.79
C ALA A 218 -4.64 10.37 2.04
N PHE A 219 -4.27 9.52 3.00
CA PHE A 219 -3.54 9.93 4.21
C PHE A 219 -2.26 10.67 3.83
N GLY A 220 -1.42 10.06 3.00
CA GLY A 220 -0.17 10.67 2.54
C GLY A 220 -0.39 11.94 1.73
N TYR A 221 -1.42 11.98 0.89
CA TYR A 221 -1.82 13.16 0.13
C TYR A 221 -2.14 14.36 1.06
N GLY A 222 -2.79 14.10 2.19
CA GLY A 222 -3.06 15.09 3.23
C GLY A 222 -1.82 15.49 4.03
N LEU A 223 -0.98 14.50 4.35
CA LEU A 223 0.21 14.65 5.20
C LEU A 223 1.17 15.73 4.65
N TYR A 224 1.31 15.85 3.34
CA TYR A 224 2.14 16.88 2.71
C TYR A 224 1.83 18.32 3.17
N LYS A 225 0.55 18.63 3.42
CA LYS A 225 0.13 19.96 3.89
C LYS A 225 0.15 20.09 5.41
N ASN A 226 0.27 18.99 6.14
CA ASN A 226 0.19 18.96 7.59
C ASN A 226 1.59 18.95 8.22
N THR A 227 2.25 20.10 8.18
CA THR A 227 3.59 20.26 8.78
C THR A 227 3.59 19.99 10.29
N LYS A 228 2.50 20.36 10.99
CA LYS A 228 2.34 20.10 12.43
C LYS A 228 2.39 18.61 12.76
N LEU A 229 1.71 17.78 11.96
CA LEU A 229 1.74 16.33 12.16
C LEU A 229 3.12 15.75 11.81
N LEU A 230 3.75 16.19 10.72
CA LEU A 230 5.12 15.75 10.38
C LEU A 230 6.13 16.08 11.48
N ASP A 231 6.06 17.29 12.04
CA ASP A 231 6.96 17.70 13.12
C ASP A 231 6.67 16.95 14.42
N PHE A 232 5.40 16.59 14.68
CA PHE A 232 5.02 15.71 15.77
C PHE A 232 5.59 14.28 15.58
N MET A 233 5.46 13.71 14.38
CA MET A 233 6.00 12.39 14.05
C MET A 233 7.51 12.35 14.27
N LYS A 234 8.24 13.36 13.79
CA LYS A 234 9.69 13.50 14.03
C LYS A 234 10.06 13.62 15.49
N LYS A 235 9.26 14.34 16.28
CA LYS A 235 9.54 14.52 17.71
C LYS A 235 9.32 13.25 18.51
N TYR A 236 8.32 12.45 18.14
CA TYR A 236 7.84 11.30 18.91
C TYR A 236 8.06 9.95 18.20
N TRP A 237 8.96 9.89 17.19
CA TRP A 237 9.22 8.68 16.40
C TRP A 237 9.55 7.46 17.27
N LEU A 238 10.35 7.65 18.33
CA LEU A 238 10.75 6.57 19.23
C LEU A 238 9.56 6.02 20.04
N GLN A 239 8.59 6.86 20.39
CA GLN A 239 7.38 6.41 21.09
C GLN A 239 6.52 5.56 20.15
N TYR A 240 6.37 5.98 18.89
CA TYR A 240 5.70 5.16 17.88
C TYR A 240 6.44 3.84 17.64
N LEU A 241 7.77 3.83 17.67
CA LEU A 241 8.57 2.61 17.53
C LEU A 241 8.30 1.64 18.68
N ILE A 242 8.36 2.11 19.92
CA ILE A 242 8.16 1.25 21.10
C ILE A 242 6.74 0.65 21.08
N VAL A 243 5.73 1.48 20.78
CA VAL A 243 4.34 1.02 20.75
C VAL A 243 4.10 0.06 19.57
N SER A 244 4.67 0.34 18.39
CA SER A 244 4.55 -0.58 17.24
C SER A 244 5.26 -1.90 17.48
N VAL A 245 6.47 -1.92 18.06
CA VAL A 245 7.16 -3.17 18.43
C VAL A 245 6.32 -3.99 19.42
N PHE A 246 5.72 -3.35 20.42
CA PHE A 246 4.83 -4.01 21.37
C PHE A 246 3.65 -4.70 20.66
N PHE A 247 2.92 -3.98 19.81
CA PHE A 247 1.80 -4.57 19.05
C PHE A 247 2.26 -5.57 17.98
N PHE A 248 3.48 -5.46 17.47
CA PHE A 248 4.06 -6.42 16.54
C PHE A 248 4.34 -7.77 17.23
N VAL A 249 4.85 -7.76 18.46
CA VAL A 249 5.04 -8.98 19.24
C VAL A 249 3.69 -9.67 19.51
N ILE A 250 2.65 -8.91 19.86
CA ILE A 250 1.30 -9.45 20.03
C ILE A 250 0.77 -10.02 18.70
N TYR A 251 1.00 -9.30 17.60
CA TYR A 251 0.64 -9.75 16.25
C TYR A 251 1.26 -11.11 15.92
N LEU A 252 2.55 -11.30 16.17
CA LEU A 252 3.24 -12.57 15.93
C LEU A 252 2.63 -13.73 16.73
N SER A 253 2.22 -13.48 17.97
CA SER A 253 1.55 -14.49 18.80
C SER A 253 0.20 -14.92 18.24
N ILE A 254 -0.55 -14.01 17.63
CA ILE A 254 -1.83 -14.32 16.98
C ILE A 254 -1.60 -14.98 15.61
N TYR A 255 -0.66 -14.46 14.83
CA TYR A 255 -0.34 -14.97 13.49
C TYR A 255 -0.02 -16.46 13.49
N LYS A 256 0.70 -16.95 14.50
CA LYS A 256 1.01 -18.38 14.66
C LYS A 256 -0.21 -19.28 14.83
N ASN A 257 -1.34 -18.73 15.27
CA ASN A 257 -2.59 -19.48 15.47
C ASN A 257 -3.54 -19.41 14.27
N ILE A 258 -3.17 -18.69 13.21
CA ILE A 258 -3.98 -18.57 12.00
C ILE A 258 -3.49 -19.61 11.00
N ASP A 259 -4.40 -20.51 10.62
CA ASP A 259 -4.21 -21.37 9.47
C ASP A 259 -5.07 -20.86 8.32
N PHE A 260 -4.42 -20.40 7.25
CA PHE A 260 -5.10 -19.85 6.07
C PHE A 260 -5.91 -20.91 5.30
N LEU A 261 -5.75 -22.20 5.62
CA LEU A 261 -6.52 -23.30 5.04
C LEU A 261 -7.69 -23.74 5.92
N ASP A 262 -7.74 -23.34 7.19
CA ASP A 262 -8.82 -23.67 8.13
C ASP A 262 -9.71 -22.45 8.41
N PRO A 263 -10.94 -22.41 7.85
CA PRO A 263 -11.89 -21.32 8.07
C PRO A 263 -12.23 -21.05 9.54
N SER A 264 -12.15 -22.06 10.41
CA SER A 264 -12.51 -21.92 11.83
C SER A 264 -11.54 -21.03 12.61
N THR A 265 -10.26 -21.03 12.20
CA THR A 265 -9.25 -20.12 12.78
C THR A 265 -9.54 -18.67 12.41
N TRP A 266 -10.05 -18.44 11.21
CA TRP A 266 -10.45 -17.11 10.73
C TRP A 266 -11.60 -16.54 11.55
N GLU A 267 -12.65 -17.32 11.81
CA GLU A 267 -13.81 -16.88 12.61
C GLU A 267 -13.41 -16.38 14.00
N THR A 268 -12.38 -17.00 14.59
CA THR A 268 -11.89 -16.67 15.94
C THR A 268 -10.94 -15.48 15.92
N TRP A 269 -10.01 -15.42 14.96
CA TRP A 269 -8.87 -14.51 14.99
C TRP A 269 -8.94 -13.33 14.01
N ALA A 270 -9.91 -13.29 13.08
CA ALA A 270 -9.99 -12.27 12.04
C ALA A 270 -9.98 -10.83 12.58
N ILE A 271 -10.78 -10.56 13.62
CA ILE A 271 -10.89 -9.23 14.25
C ILE A 271 -9.55 -8.82 14.88
N PRO A 272 -9.00 -9.55 15.87
CA PRO A 272 -7.75 -9.14 16.51
C PRO A 272 -6.57 -9.14 15.54
N TYR A 273 -6.52 -10.05 14.57
CA TYR A 273 -5.51 -10.07 13.52
C TYR A 273 -5.54 -8.81 12.65
N SER A 274 -6.71 -8.47 12.11
CA SER A 274 -6.88 -7.30 11.24
C SER A 274 -6.62 -6.00 11.99
N LEU A 275 -7.05 -5.93 13.26
CA LEU A 275 -6.77 -4.79 14.13
C LEU A 275 -5.26 -4.61 14.34
N LEU A 276 -4.55 -5.67 14.70
CA LEU A 276 -3.10 -5.61 14.93
C LEU A 276 -2.33 -5.28 13.65
N LYS A 277 -2.76 -5.79 12.49
CA LYS A 277 -2.23 -5.36 11.19
C LYS A 277 -2.42 -3.87 10.97
N ALA A 278 -3.62 -3.34 11.21
CA ALA A 278 -3.92 -1.92 11.04
C ALA A 278 -3.10 -1.03 11.99
N VAL A 279 -2.99 -1.43 13.27
CA VAL A 279 -2.19 -0.76 14.29
C VAL A 279 -0.72 -0.69 13.85
N ASN A 280 -0.12 -1.84 13.51
CA ASN A 280 1.28 -1.90 13.12
C ASN A 280 1.55 -1.16 11.80
N ALA A 281 0.67 -1.32 10.80
CA ALA A 281 0.78 -0.63 9.51
C ALA A 281 0.88 0.89 9.69
N ILE A 282 0.04 1.47 10.56
CA ILE A 282 0.02 2.90 10.84
C ILE A 282 1.19 3.32 11.73
N LEU A 283 1.41 2.66 12.87
CA LEU A 283 2.41 3.09 13.85
C LEU A 283 3.84 2.94 13.33
N PHE A 284 4.16 1.87 12.60
CA PHE A 284 5.46 1.76 11.92
C PHE A 284 5.59 2.82 10.83
N SER A 285 4.54 3.08 10.05
CA SER A 285 4.57 4.18 9.06
C SER A 285 4.84 5.53 9.73
N TYR A 286 4.24 5.80 10.89
CA TYR A 286 4.48 7.02 11.66
C TYR A 286 5.93 7.09 12.15
N THR A 287 6.46 5.96 12.63
CA THR A 287 7.82 5.81 13.11
C THR A 287 8.85 6.13 12.04
N VAL A 288 8.74 5.53 10.85
CA VAL A 288 9.76 5.66 9.79
C VAL A 288 9.65 6.97 8.99
N ILE A 289 8.48 7.64 9.03
CA ILE A 289 8.30 8.97 8.45
C ILE A 289 8.86 10.07 9.37
N GLY A 290 8.77 9.87 10.70
CA GLY A 290 9.37 10.75 11.71
C GLY A 290 10.88 10.68 11.69
#